data_AF-A0A1I4UH89-F1
#
_entry.id   AF-A0A1I4UH89-F1
#
_cell.length_a   1.000
_cell.length_b   1.000
_cell.length_c   1.000
_cell.angle_alpha   90.00
_cell.angle_beta   90.00
_cell.angle_gamma   90.00
#
_symmetry.space_group_name_H-M   'P 1'
#
loop_
_entity.id
_entity.type
_entity.pdbx_description
1 polymer ?
#
loop_
_entity_poly.entity_id
_entity_poly.type
_entity_poly.pdbx_seq_one_letter_code
_entity_poly.pdbx_strand_id
1 'polypeptide(L)'
;MGSFMQKRAVRTATHLIMVVYYDTYIENMVSTIKKLCYIGGISDVVIVNNNNISGLLAVAQKKLSVLNIDVVEHDNSGAEFGAYQAGLNHLIGKDLGQFNLVIANETLGKHYMFFNQHASAFFKSFYQARHGAVACGFVAYAEKRLRIGELYSSRWLQSNLIGLSYSAIERLDFQLYNESLNKLVLSSSAERDMFDVEIGRELADRLRDWLFRPVGGWYGASPLNKGNANFFRNKARSIIQEMHLSMRLEDRDVAIVHYRITFLQRLIIRLKLPFYFFVTSRGRNIGRR
;
A
#
# COMPACT_ATOMS: atom_id res chain seq x y z
N MET A 1 22.17 -12.71 -43.49
CA MET A 1 22.55 -12.74 -42.06
C MET A 1 21.97 -11.50 -41.38
N GLY A 2 20.74 -11.59 -40.88
CA GLY A 2 20.06 -10.51 -40.17
C GLY A 2 20.32 -10.61 -38.67
N SER A 3 20.97 -9.60 -38.09
CA SER A 3 21.25 -9.49 -36.67
C SER A 3 19.94 -9.43 -35.87
N PHE A 4 19.59 -10.54 -35.20
CA PHE A 4 18.57 -10.59 -34.16
C PHE A 4 19.11 -9.88 -32.90
N MET A 5 19.18 -8.54 -32.93
CA MET A 5 19.29 -7.77 -31.71
C MET A 5 17.97 -7.89 -30.96
N GLN A 6 17.92 -8.82 -30.01
CA GLN A 6 16.92 -8.89 -28.95
C GLN A 6 16.86 -7.52 -28.27
N LYS A 7 15.86 -6.70 -28.62
CA LYS A 7 15.50 -5.49 -27.85
C LYS A 7 15.18 -5.96 -26.43
N ARG A 8 16.13 -5.84 -25.50
CA ARG A 8 15.84 -5.92 -24.07
C ARG A 8 14.81 -4.83 -23.80
N ALA A 9 13.57 -5.23 -23.50
CA ALA A 9 12.53 -4.28 -23.12
C ALA A 9 13.06 -3.46 -21.94
N VAL A 10 13.09 -2.14 -22.10
CA VAL A 10 13.42 -1.22 -21.00
C VAL A 10 12.36 -1.45 -19.93
N ARG A 11 12.80 -1.83 -18.74
CA ARG A 11 11.90 -2.06 -17.62
C ARG A 11 11.44 -0.71 -17.10
N THR A 12 10.12 -0.50 -17.06
CA THR A 12 9.48 0.65 -16.42
C THR A 12 10.03 0.84 -15.01
N ALA A 13 10.48 2.06 -14.69
CA ALA A 13 11.02 2.41 -13.37
C ALA A 13 9.95 2.18 -12.29
N THR A 14 10.38 1.96 -11.05
CA THR A 14 9.46 1.76 -9.92
C THR A 14 9.82 2.74 -8.80
N HIS A 15 8.85 3.52 -8.34
CA HIS A 15 9.05 4.50 -7.26
C HIS A 15 8.25 4.09 -6.03
N LEU A 16 8.69 4.55 -4.86
CA LEU A 16 8.06 4.26 -3.57
C LEU A 16 7.47 5.54 -2.98
N ILE A 17 6.20 5.50 -2.57
CA ILE A 17 5.62 6.45 -1.62
C ILE A 17 5.60 5.78 -0.24
N MET A 18 6.23 6.41 0.74
CA MET A 18 6.21 5.98 2.14
C MET A 18 5.53 7.05 3.00
N VAL A 19 4.40 6.72 3.61
CA VAL A 19 3.67 7.64 4.51
C VAL A 19 4.07 7.38 5.97
N VAL A 20 4.34 8.46 6.69
CA VAL A 20 4.76 8.45 8.10
C VAL A 20 3.94 9.47 8.91
N TYR A 21 3.45 9.06 10.09
CA TYR A 21 2.69 9.88 11.03
C TYR A 21 3.39 10.00 12.38
N TYR A 22 4.06 8.94 12.82
CA TYR A 22 4.58 8.86 14.18
C TYR A 22 6.10 8.78 14.18
N ASP A 23 6.70 9.68 14.94
CA ASP A 23 8.13 9.70 15.25
C ASP A 23 8.66 8.33 15.71
N THR A 24 7.91 7.65 16.57
CA THR A 24 8.25 6.34 17.13
C THR A 24 8.39 5.24 16.07
N TYR A 25 7.92 5.45 14.83
CA TYR A 25 7.97 4.47 13.76
C TYR A 25 9.07 4.73 12.71
N ILE A 26 9.84 5.82 12.85
CA ILE A 26 10.85 6.22 11.87
C ILE A 26 11.94 5.14 11.65
N GLU A 27 12.43 4.49 12.71
CA GLU A 27 13.43 3.43 12.55
C GLU A 27 12.88 2.22 11.77
N ASN A 28 11.62 1.85 12.05
CA ASN A 28 10.93 0.80 11.33
C ASN A 28 10.72 1.20 9.86
N MET A 29 10.29 2.45 9.61
CA MET A 29 10.15 3.02 8.27
C MET A 29 11.46 2.94 7.48
N VAL A 30 12.58 3.41 8.04
CA VAL A 30 13.91 3.33 7.41
C VAL A 30 14.28 1.89 7.08
N SER A 31 14.06 0.95 8.00
CA SER A 31 14.28 -0.48 7.75
C SER A 31 13.44 -1.02 6.59
N THR A 32 12.16 -0.66 6.56
CA THR A 32 11.22 -1.06 5.50
C THR A 32 11.60 -0.47 4.14
N ILE A 33 11.94 0.82 4.07
CA ILE A 33 12.42 1.47 2.83
C ILE A 33 13.65 0.74 2.30
N LYS A 34 14.66 0.48 3.13
CA LYS A 34 15.88 -0.23 2.72
C LYS A 34 15.57 -1.61 2.13
N LYS A 35 14.69 -2.38 2.78
CA LYS A 35 14.27 -3.71 2.29
C LYS A 35 13.57 -3.61 0.95
N LEU A 36 12.61 -2.69 0.81
CA LEU A 36 11.84 -2.50 -0.42
C LEU A 36 12.74 -2.04 -1.57
N CYS A 37 13.64 -1.09 -1.33
CA CYS A 37 14.56 -0.58 -2.36
C CYS A 37 15.54 -1.66 -2.82
N TYR A 38 16.18 -2.35 -1.86
CA TYR A 38 17.16 -3.39 -2.17
C TYR A 38 16.56 -4.55 -2.97
N ILE A 39 15.35 -5.00 -2.63
CA ILE A 39 14.72 -6.18 -3.26
C ILE A 39 13.94 -5.78 -4.52
N GLY A 40 13.30 -4.62 -4.51
CA GLY A 40 12.40 -4.17 -5.57
C GLY A 40 13.08 -3.48 -6.74
N GLY A 41 14.29 -2.96 -6.54
CA GLY A 41 14.94 -2.06 -7.48
C GLY A 41 14.20 -0.73 -7.60
N ILE A 42 13.82 -0.16 -6.45
CA ILE A 42 13.15 1.15 -6.39
C ILE A 42 14.15 2.25 -6.80
N SER A 43 13.73 3.12 -7.72
CA SER A 43 14.52 4.22 -8.25
C SER A 43 14.49 5.45 -7.34
N ASP A 44 13.30 5.82 -6.87
CA ASP A 44 13.07 7.01 -6.06
C ASP A 44 12.14 6.71 -4.90
N VAL A 45 12.32 7.42 -3.80
CA VAL A 45 11.49 7.32 -2.61
C VAL A 45 10.93 8.70 -2.28
N VAL A 46 9.61 8.81 -2.21
CA VAL A 46 8.91 9.99 -1.70
C VAL A 46 8.43 9.66 -0.30
N ILE A 47 8.91 10.40 0.70
CA ILE A 47 8.42 10.30 2.07
C ILE A 47 7.38 11.39 2.28
N VAL A 48 6.16 11.00 2.61
CA VAL A 48 5.08 11.95 2.91
C VAL A 48 4.94 12.08 4.42
N ASN A 49 5.33 13.23 4.94
CA ASN A 49 5.37 13.56 6.37
C ASN A 49 4.04 14.19 6.80
N ASN A 50 3.21 13.42 7.50
CA ASN A 50 1.83 13.80 7.77
C ASN A 50 1.58 14.49 9.11
N ASN A 51 2.64 14.76 9.89
CA ASN A 51 2.55 15.36 11.23
C ASN A 51 3.74 16.30 11.54
N ASN A 52 4.43 16.80 10.51
CA ASN A 52 5.59 17.67 10.63
C ASN A 52 6.66 17.16 11.63
N ILE A 53 7.01 15.87 11.54
CA ILE A 53 8.07 15.23 12.37
C ILE A 53 9.51 15.55 11.88
N SER A 54 9.73 16.80 11.47
CA SER A 54 10.88 17.27 10.68
C SER A 54 12.27 16.92 11.25
N GLY A 55 12.45 17.05 12.58
CA GLY A 55 13.75 16.80 13.22
C GLY A 55 14.26 15.35 13.09
N LEU A 56 13.39 14.36 13.24
CA LEU A 56 13.77 12.96 13.11
C LEU A 56 13.79 12.49 11.66
N LEU A 57 13.05 13.18 10.78
CA LEU A 57 13.09 12.91 9.35
C LEU A 57 14.45 13.23 8.74
N ALA A 58 15.11 14.30 9.19
CA ALA A 58 16.49 14.60 8.80
C ALA A 58 17.46 13.46 9.16
N VAL A 59 17.27 12.85 10.35
CA VAL A 59 18.05 11.67 10.77
C VAL A 59 17.75 10.48 9.85
N ALA A 60 16.48 10.25 9.50
CA ALA A 60 16.07 9.19 8.59
C ALA A 60 16.69 9.36 7.19
N GLN A 61 16.67 10.58 6.65
CA GLN A 61 17.28 10.92 5.36
C GLN A 61 18.79 10.64 5.38
N LYS A 62 19.49 11.02 6.45
CA LYS A 62 20.92 10.69 6.61
C LYS A 62 21.17 9.18 6.58
N LYS A 63 20.30 8.38 7.20
CA LYS A 63 20.39 6.90 7.18
C LYS A 63 20.06 6.28 5.82
N LEU A 64 19.46 7.04 4.91
CA LEU A 64 19.03 6.64 3.59
C LEU A 64 19.76 7.41 2.47
N SER A 65 20.89 8.07 2.78
CA SER A 65 21.60 8.99 1.89
C SER A 65 22.08 8.41 0.56
N VAL A 66 22.04 7.09 0.40
CA VAL A 66 22.39 6.39 -0.86
C VAL A 66 21.20 6.27 -1.82
N LEU A 67 20.01 6.69 -1.40
CA LEU A 67 18.77 6.66 -2.18
C LEU A 67 18.39 8.06 -2.63
N ASN A 68 17.71 8.17 -3.78
CA ASN A 68 17.08 9.43 -4.16
C ASN A 68 15.80 9.62 -3.36
N ILE A 69 15.78 10.60 -2.44
CA ILE A 69 14.67 10.84 -1.52
C ILE A 69 14.16 12.26 -1.65
N ASP A 70 12.86 12.38 -1.86
CA ASP A 70 12.14 13.62 -1.60
C ASP A 70 11.28 13.50 -0.34
N VAL A 71 11.04 14.63 0.29
CA VAL A 71 10.07 14.75 1.38
C VAL A 71 8.97 15.69 0.94
N VAL A 72 7.73 15.23 1.08
CA VAL A 72 6.52 16.02 0.88
C VAL A 72 5.87 16.22 2.25
N GLU A 73 5.74 17.48 2.67
CA GLU A 73 4.94 17.81 3.85
C GLU A 73 3.45 17.75 3.49
N HIS A 74 2.65 17.17 4.38
CA HIS A 74 1.23 16.99 4.16
C HIS A 74 0.45 17.30 5.45
N ASP A 75 -0.73 17.88 5.29
CA ASP A 75 -1.54 18.46 6.37
C ASP A 75 -2.52 17.46 7.02
N ASN A 76 -2.39 16.18 6.69
CA ASN A 76 -3.26 15.08 7.12
C ASN A 76 -4.71 15.16 6.62
N SER A 77 -5.01 16.05 5.65
CA SER A 77 -6.29 16.03 4.94
C SER A 77 -6.48 14.69 4.21
N GLY A 78 -7.63 14.03 4.38
CA GLY A 78 -7.85 12.72 3.77
C GLY A 78 -7.02 11.55 4.34
N ALA A 79 -6.37 11.75 5.50
CA ALA A 79 -5.61 10.73 6.21
C ALA A 79 -4.56 10.03 5.29
N GLU A 80 -4.50 8.69 5.29
CA GLU A 80 -3.45 7.93 4.58
C GLU A 80 -3.58 8.01 3.07
N PHE A 81 -4.81 8.05 2.57
CA PHE A 81 -5.07 8.13 1.14
C PHE A 81 -4.79 9.53 0.60
N GLY A 82 -5.08 10.58 1.37
CA GLY A 82 -4.66 11.94 1.03
C GLY A 82 -3.13 12.04 0.91
N ALA A 83 -2.40 11.47 1.87
CA ALA A 83 -0.95 11.41 1.81
C ALA A 83 -0.43 10.60 0.61
N TYR A 84 -1.05 9.47 0.28
CA TYR A 84 -0.73 8.71 -0.95
C TYR A 84 -0.95 9.54 -2.21
N GLN A 85 -2.06 10.28 -2.29
CA GLN A 85 -2.34 11.16 -3.42
C GLN A 85 -1.30 12.29 -3.52
N ALA A 86 -0.91 12.90 -2.40
CA ALA A 86 0.11 13.95 -2.39
C ALA A 86 1.46 13.43 -2.91
N GLY A 87 1.88 12.24 -2.47
CA GLY A 87 3.08 11.59 -3.00
C GLY A 87 2.99 11.25 -4.48
N LEU A 88 1.82 10.83 -4.97
CA LEU A 88 1.60 10.54 -6.39
C LEU A 88 1.65 11.82 -7.23
N ASN A 89 1.00 12.90 -6.76
CA ASN A 89 1.02 14.20 -7.43
C ASN A 89 2.46 14.73 -7.56
N HIS A 90 3.29 14.55 -6.53
CA HIS A 90 4.71 14.90 -6.57
C HIS A 90 5.48 14.11 -7.63
N LEU A 91 5.26 12.79 -7.73
CA LEU A 91 5.89 11.95 -8.77
C LEU A 91 5.44 12.34 -10.19
N ILE A 92 4.16 12.67 -10.37
CA ILE A 92 3.63 13.14 -11.66
C ILE A 92 4.29 14.47 -12.06
N GLY A 93 4.44 15.39 -11.10
CA GLY A 93 5.09 16.69 -11.33
C GLY A 93 6.56 16.62 -11.74
N LYS A 94 7.22 15.46 -11.58
CA LYS A 94 8.60 15.22 -12.02
C LYS A 94 8.75 14.81 -13.49
N ASP A 95 7.65 14.62 -14.22
CA ASP A 95 7.65 14.21 -15.63
C ASP A 95 8.52 12.96 -15.90
N LEU A 96 8.33 11.93 -15.08
CA LEU A 96 9.12 10.68 -15.13
C LEU A 96 8.74 9.76 -16.31
N GLY A 97 7.79 10.17 -17.16
CA GLY A 97 7.17 9.31 -18.16
C GLY A 97 6.35 8.17 -17.50
N GLN A 98 6.45 6.96 -18.05
CA GLN A 98 5.75 5.79 -17.49
C GLN A 98 6.50 5.21 -16.30
N PHE A 99 5.80 5.02 -15.19
CA PHE A 99 6.38 4.44 -13.98
C PHE A 99 5.42 3.51 -13.21
N ASN A 100 5.98 2.53 -12.52
CA ASN A 100 5.27 1.73 -11.54
C ASN A 100 5.36 2.40 -10.17
N LEU A 101 4.33 2.22 -9.36
CA LEU A 101 4.25 2.78 -8.02
C LEU A 101 4.20 1.66 -6.99
N VAL A 102 4.96 1.81 -5.92
CA VAL A 102 4.77 1.09 -4.66
C VAL A 102 4.38 2.11 -3.60
N ILE A 103 3.37 1.77 -2.82
CA ILE A 103 2.87 2.56 -1.71
C ILE A 103 3.04 1.71 -0.45
N ALA A 104 3.55 2.32 0.61
CA ALA A 104 3.59 1.73 1.93
C ALA A 104 3.34 2.79 3.01
N ASN A 105 2.98 2.34 4.20
CA ASN A 105 2.95 3.19 5.37
C ASN A 105 3.77 2.57 6.52
N GLU A 106 4.06 3.40 7.52
CA GLU A 106 4.83 3.05 8.71
C GLU A 106 4.27 1.89 9.56
N THR A 107 3.01 1.47 9.34
CA THR A 107 2.46 0.29 10.03
C THR A 107 3.06 -1.02 9.52
N LEU A 108 3.63 -1.02 8.31
CA LEU A 108 4.34 -2.14 7.72
C LEU A 108 5.65 -2.40 8.48
N GLY A 109 5.79 -3.57 9.08
CA GLY A 109 6.89 -3.94 9.97
C GLY A 109 6.56 -3.78 11.45
N LYS A 110 5.69 -2.82 11.81
CA LYS A 110 5.31 -2.55 13.21
C LYS A 110 4.10 -3.37 13.65
N HIS A 111 2.98 -3.24 12.93
CA HIS A 111 1.75 -3.99 13.21
C HIS A 111 1.69 -5.29 12.38
N TYR A 112 2.40 -5.32 11.25
CA TYR A 112 2.51 -6.47 10.37
C TYR A 112 3.98 -6.84 10.21
N MET A 113 4.39 -7.99 10.75
CA MET A 113 5.78 -8.42 10.62
C MET A 113 6.19 -8.49 9.14
N PHE A 114 7.19 -7.70 8.74
CA PHE A 114 7.62 -7.56 7.35
C PHE A 114 9.11 -7.90 7.18
N PHE A 115 9.35 -9.07 6.60
CA PHE A 115 10.70 -9.62 6.37
C PHE A 115 11.07 -9.60 4.88
N ASN A 116 12.34 -9.83 4.55
CA ASN A 116 12.84 -9.86 3.17
C ASN A 116 12.06 -10.84 2.27
N GLN A 117 11.58 -11.94 2.84
CA GLN A 117 10.76 -12.92 2.12
C GLN A 117 9.41 -12.35 1.70
N HIS A 118 8.82 -11.45 2.51
CA HIS A 118 7.59 -10.74 2.17
C HIS A 118 7.83 -9.80 0.99
N ALA A 119 8.86 -8.95 1.08
CA ALA A 119 9.24 -8.04 -0.01
C ALA A 119 9.57 -8.81 -1.30
N SER A 120 10.30 -9.92 -1.21
CA SER A 120 10.64 -10.77 -2.35
C SER A 120 9.40 -11.40 -2.98
N ALA A 121 8.48 -11.94 -2.17
CA ALA A 121 7.21 -12.48 -2.66
C ALA A 121 6.33 -11.41 -3.31
N PHE A 122 6.27 -10.22 -2.70
CA PHE A 122 5.57 -9.05 -3.22
C PHE A 122 6.09 -8.66 -4.60
N PHE A 123 7.38 -8.33 -4.73
CA PHE A 123 7.94 -7.90 -6.00
C PHE A 123 7.93 -9.00 -7.06
N LYS A 124 8.15 -10.26 -6.66
CA LYS A 124 7.98 -11.39 -7.58
C LYS A 124 6.57 -11.42 -8.15
N SER A 125 5.53 -11.32 -7.31
CA SER A 125 4.13 -11.35 -7.76
C SER A 125 3.80 -10.14 -8.61
N PHE A 126 4.26 -8.95 -8.20
CA PHE A 126 4.03 -7.69 -8.90
C PHE A 126 4.64 -7.68 -10.31
N TYR A 127 5.88 -8.15 -10.47
CA TYR A 127 6.55 -8.18 -11.78
C TYR A 127 6.25 -9.43 -12.62
N GLN A 128 5.70 -10.50 -12.02
CA GLN A 128 5.31 -11.71 -12.75
C GLN A 128 3.96 -11.59 -13.45
N ALA A 129 3.10 -10.67 -13.02
CA ALA A 129 1.90 -10.29 -13.75
C ALA A 129 2.31 -9.50 -15.01
N ARG A 130 2.90 -10.21 -15.97
CA ARG A 130 3.44 -9.64 -17.20
C ARG A 130 2.28 -9.32 -18.13
N HIS A 131 2.23 -8.05 -18.55
CA HIS A 131 1.31 -7.48 -19.53
C HIS A 131 -0.10 -7.19 -18.99
N GLY A 132 -0.32 -5.94 -18.59
CA GLY A 132 -1.63 -5.41 -18.21
C GLY A 132 -1.57 -4.44 -17.04
N ALA A 133 -2.73 -3.86 -16.73
CA ALA A 133 -2.91 -3.12 -15.50
C ALA A 133 -2.98 -4.11 -14.33
N VAL A 134 -2.07 -3.93 -13.37
CA VAL A 134 -1.93 -4.79 -12.20
C VAL A 134 -1.89 -3.95 -10.93
N ALA A 135 -2.61 -4.42 -9.91
CA ALA A 135 -2.48 -3.99 -8.53
C ALA A 135 -2.10 -5.19 -7.66
N CYS A 136 -1.03 -5.09 -6.89
CA CYS A 136 -0.48 -6.19 -6.09
C CYS A 136 -0.40 -5.78 -4.63
N GLY A 137 -0.71 -6.68 -3.71
CA GLY A 137 -0.62 -6.41 -2.27
C GLY A 137 -1.17 -7.57 -1.45
N PHE A 138 -1.40 -7.34 -0.16
CA PHE A 138 -2.12 -8.30 0.64
C PHE A 138 -3.62 -8.13 0.39
N VAL A 139 -4.23 -9.16 -0.21
CA VAL A 139 -5.66 -9.18 -0.51
C VAL A 139 -6.42 -9.80 0.66
N ALA A 140 -7.33 -9.01 1.24
CA ALA A 140 -8.33 -9.47 2.20
C ALA A 140 -9.66 -9.77 1.49
N TYR A 141 -10.50 -10.59 2.11
CA TYR A 141 -11.74 -11.10 1.52
C TYR A 141 -12.91 -10.92 2.48
N ALA A 142 -14.10 -10.74 1.91
CA ALA A 142 -15.39 -10.82 2.58
C ALA A 142 -16.20 -11.99 2.00
N GLU A 143 -16.99 -12.64 2.85
CA GLU A 143 -17.88 -13.72 2.44
C GLU A 143 -19.03 -13.20 1.56
N LYS A 144 -19.46 -11.95 1.80
CA LYS A 144 -20.52 -11.28 1.04
C LYS A 144 -19.91 -10.21 0.14
N ARG A 145 -20.59 -9.93 -0.97
CA ARG A 145 -20.25 -8.81 -1.87
C ARG A 145 -20.54 -7.49 -1.13
N LEU A 146 -19.53 -6.65 -1.05
CA LEU A 146 -19.57 -5.32 -0.45
C LEU A 146 -19.90 -4.29 -1.54
N ARG A 147 -20.52 -3.17 -1.16
CA ARG A 147 -20.95 -2.13 -2.11
C ARG A 147 -20.67 -0.71 -1.58
N ILE A 148 -20.23 0.17 -2.46
CA ILE A 148 -20.17 1.62 -2.28
C ILE A 148 -20.71 2.26 -3.57
N GLY A 149 -21.89 2.89 -3.51
CA GLY A 149 -22.57 3.38 -4.71
C GLY A 149 -22.88 2.24 -5.68
N GLU A 150 -22.42 2.38 -6.93
CA GLU A 150 -22.54 1.34 -7.98
C GLU A 150 -21.34 0.39 -8.05
N LEU A 151 -20.34 0.59 -7.18
CA LEU A 151 -19.14 -0.23 -7.16
C LEU A 151 -19.30 -1.40 -6.18
N TYR A 152 -18.78 -2.56 -6.57
CA TYR A 152 -18.90 -3.78 -5.80
C TYR A 152 -17.61 -4.59 -5.80
N SER A 153 -17.29 -5.22 -4.67
CA SER A 153 -16.25 -6.25 -4.60
C SER A 153 -16.45 -7.18 -3.41
N SER A 154 -15.85 -8.37 -3.43
CA SER A 154 -15.74 -9.27 -2.28
C SER A 154 -14.31 -9.32 -1.72
N ARG A 155 -13.41 -8.48 -2.23
CA ARG A 155 -12.01 -8.45 -1.81
C ARG A 155 -11.42 -7.05 -1.93
N TRP A 156 -10.34 -6.80 -1.20
CA TRP A 156 -9.65 -5.52 -1.27
C TRP A 156 -8.17 -5.67 -0.92
N LEU A 157 -7.36 -4.73 -1.40
CA LEU A 157 -5.95 -4.60 -1.06
C LEU A 157 -5.83 -3.84 0.26
N GLN A 158 -5.04 -4.35 1.20
CA GLN A 158 -4.71 -3.63 2.42
C GLN A 158 -3.78 -2.45 2.13
N SER A 159 -4.05 -1.29 2.74
CA SER A 159 -3.38 -0.01 2.47
C SER A 159 -1.89 0.01 2.85
N ASN A 160 -1.47 -0.89 3.74
CA ASN A 160 -0.11 -0.91 4.29
C ASN A 160 0.99 -1.22 3.26
N LEU A 161 0.67 -1.95 2.18
CA LEU A 161 1.57 -2.23 1.07
C LEU A 161 0.81 -2.54 -0.22
N ILE A 162 0.88 -1.62 -1.19
CA ILE A 162 0.25 -1.75 -2.51
C ILE A 162 1.28 -1.47 -3.59
N GLY A 163 1.31 -2.29 -4.64
CA GLY A 163 2.04 -2.03 -5.88
C GLY A 163 1.05 -1.81 -7.01
N LEU A 164 1.22 -0.75 -7.80
CA LEU A 164 0.39 -0.42 -8.95
C LEU A 164 1.29 -0.29 -10.18
N SER A 165 1.00 -1.05 -11.23
CA SER A 165 1.64 -0.82 -12.54
C SER A 165 1.24 0.55 -13.08
N TYR A 166 2.04 1.16 -13.96
CA TYR A 166 1.67 2.42 -14.62
C TYR A 166 0.24 2.39 -15.19
N SER A 167 -0.11 1.35 -15.95
CA SER A 167 -1.44 1.21 -16.56
C SER A 167 -2.57 1.07 -15.53
N ALA A 168 -2.29 0.62 -14.31
CA ALA A 168 -3.29 0.61 -13.23
C ALA A 168 -3.51 2.01 -12.67
N ILE A 169 -2.44 2.80 -12.52
CA ILE A 169 -2.52 4.21 -12.08
C ILE A 169 -3.27 5.04 -13.13
N GLU A 170 -2.95 4.83 -14.41
CA GLU A 170 -3.63 5.49 -15.54
C GLU A 170 -5.14 5.16 -15.56
N ARG A 171 -5.52 3.90 -15.37
CA ARG A 171 -6.94 3.50 -15.30
C ARG A 171 -7.70 4.03 -14.08
N LEU A 172 -6.98 4.42 -13.03
CA LEU A 172 -7.53 5.14 -11.89
C LEU A 172 -7.59 6.65 -12.13
N ASP A 173 -7.27 7.13 -13.34
CA ASP A 173 -7.18 8.54 -13.69
C ASP A 173 -6.22 9.28 -12.74
N PHE A 174 -5.13 8.60 -12.33
CA PHE A 174 -4.14 9.07 -11.36
C PHE A 174 -4.74 9.48 -10.00
N GLN A 175 -5.88 8.90 -9.63
CA GLN A 175 -6.60 9.22 -8.40
C GLN A 175 -6.65 8.05 -7.42
N LEU A 176 -5.83 8.13 -6.37
CA LEU A 176 -5.79 7.18 -5.24
C LEU A 176 -6.74 7.58 -4.10
N TYR A 177 -7.08 8.86 -4.00
CA TYR A 177 -7.96 9.41 -2.95
C TYR A 177 -9.18 10.09 -3.55
N ASN A 178 -10.36 9.79 -3.00
CA ASN A 178 -11.59 10.47 -3.37
C ASN A 178 -12.21 11.18 -2.16
N GLU A 179 -12.05 12.49 -2.07
CA GLU A 179 -12.60 13.31 -0.99
C GLU A 179 -14.11 13.16 -0.85
N SER A 180 -14.84 12.93 -1.95
CA SER A 180 -16.30 12.80 -1.90
C SER A 180 -16.77 11.62 -1.04
N LEU A 181 -15.91 10.62 -0.77
CA LEU A 181 -16.25 9.51 0.11
C LEU A 181 -16.33 9.91 1.58
N ASN A 182 -15.71 11.04 1.97
CA ASN A 182 -15.76 11.52 3.35
C ASN A 182 -17.19 11.85 3.80
N LYS A 183 -18.07 12.20 2.85
CA LYS A 183 -19.50 12.48 3.09
C LYS A 183 -20.29 11.21 3.44
N LEU A 184 -19.79 10.03 3.08
CA LEU A 184 -20.46 8.75 3.36
C LEU A 184 -20.31 8.30 4.82
N VAL A 185 -19.43 8.96 5.58
CA VAL A 185 -19.28 8.78 7.02
C VAL A 185 -19.91 9.98 7.72
N LEU A 186 -21.13 9.77 8.19
CA LEU A 186 -22.00 10.77 8.76
C LEU A 186 -21.56 11.18 10.17
N SER A 187 -21.89 12.41 10.54
CA SER A 187 -21.61 12.97 11.86
C SER A 187 -22.59 12.44 12.92
N SER A 188 -22.50 11.14 13.22
CA SER A 188 -23.31 10.47 14.25
C SER A 188 -22.45 9.84 15.34
N SER A 189 -22.99 9.80 16.57
CA SER A 189 -22.46 9.01 17.68
C SER A 189 -23.24 7.70 17.90
N ALA A 190 -24.22 7.40 17.03
CA ALA A 190 -24.96 6.15 17.03
C ALA A 190 -24.48 5.28 15.86
N GLU A 191 -24.11 4.03 16.13
CA GLU A 191 -23.49 3.14 15.13
C GLU A 191 -24.37 2.94 13.90
N ARG A 192 -25.70 2.85 14.12
CA ARG A 192 -26.68 2.61 13.06
C ARG A 192 -26.76 3.75 12.03
N ASP A 193 -26.42 4.96 12.47
CA ASP A 193 -26.58 6.20 11.71
C ASP A 193 -25.22 6.77 11.24
N MET A 194 -24.11 6.04 11.40
CA MET A 194 -22.77 6.53 11.03
C MET A 194 -22.50 6.44 9.52
N PHE A 195 -23.19 5.56 8.80
CA PHE A 195 -22.90 5.27 7.39
C PHE A 195 -24.07 5.70 6.51
N ASP A 196 -23.75 6.38 5.41
CA ASP A 196 -24.73 6.76 4.39
C ASP A 196 -25.30 5.53 3.64
N VAL A 197 -26.48 5.67 3.05
CA VAL A 197 -27.17 4.61 2.29
C VAL A 197 -26.43 4.17 1.02
N GLU A 198 -25.54 5.01 0.49
CA GLU A 198 -24.62 4.63 -0.58
C GLU A 198 -23.66 3.49 -0.15
N ILE A 199 -23.38 3.36 1.15
CA ILE A 199 -22.66 2.21 1.71
C ILE A 199 -23.65 1.05 1.84
N GLY A 200 -23.43 -0.03 1.08
CA GLY A 200 -24.26 -1.22 1.14
C GLY A 200 -24.35 -1.80 2.55
N ARG A 201 -25.51 -2.40 2.87
CA ARG A 201 -25.79 -2.92 4.22
C ARG A 201 -24.70 -3.88 4.70
N GLU A 202 -24.22 -4.76 3.83
CA GLU A 202 -23.17 -5.75 4.11
C GLU A 202 -21.84 -5.09 4.50
N LEU A 203 -21.51 -3.97 3.84
CA LEU A 203 -20.33 -3.20 4.18
C LEU A 203 -20.52 -2.42 5.48
N ALA A 204 -21.67 -1.77 5.65
CA ALA A 204 -21.98 -1.05 6.88
C ALA A 204 -21.95 -1.98 8.11
N ASP A 205 -22.57 -3.18 8.01
CA ASP A 205 -22.53 -4.22 9.05
C ASP A 205 -21.08 -4.62 9.36
N ARG A 206 -20.29 -4.93 8.32
CA ARG A 206 -18.88 -5.28 8.48
C ARG A 206 -18.07 -4.17 9.16
N LEU A 207 -18.26 -2.91 8.77
CA LEU A 207 -17.56 -1.77 9.35
C LEU A 207 -17.95 -1.58 10.81
N ARG A 208 -19.24 -1.70 11.15
CA ARG A 208 -19.71 -1.64 12.54
C ARG A 208 -19.09 -2.72 13.39
N ASP A 209 -19.09 -3.97 12.91
CA ASP A 209 -18.51 -5.09 13.63
C ASP A 209 -17.00 -4.89 13.82
N TRP A 210 -16.30 -4.50 12.77
CA TRP A 210 -14.85 -4.33 12.82
C TRP A 210 -14.39 -3.14 13.66
N LEU A 211 -15.15 -2.03 13.67
CA LEU A 211 -14.80 -0.80 14.39
C LEU A 211 -15.30 -0.79 15.84
N PHE A 212 -16.48 -1.36 16.11
CA PHE A 212 -17.17 -1.16 17.38
C PHE A 212 -17.28 -2.40 18.27
N ARG A 213 -16.81 -3.55 17.80
CA ARG A 213 -16.77 -4.79 18.58
C ARG A 213 -15.32 -5.10 18.95
N PRO A 214 -14.93 -5.05 20.24
CA PRO A 214 -13.55 -5.36 20.67
C PRO A 214 -13.13 -6.80 20.33
N VAL A 215 -14.06 -7.75 20.39
CA VAL A 215 -13.78 -9.16 20.09
C VAL A 215 -13.93 -9.39 18.59
N GLY A 216 -12.85 -9.81 17.93
CA GLY A 216 -12.84 -10.09 16.49
C GLY A 216 -12.74 -8.85 15.58
N GLY A 217 -12.73 -7.65 16.15
CA GLY A 217 -12.56 -6.40 15.43
C GLY A 217 -11.10 -5.97 15.27
N TRP A 218 -10.93 -4.72 14.84
CA TRP A 218 -9.64 -4.04 14.83
C TRP A 218 -9.05 -3.91 16.25
N TYR A 219 -7.73 -3.85 16.41
CA TYR A 219 -7.10 -3.72 17.73
C TYR A 219 -7.51 -2.44 18.48
N GLY A 220 -7.92 -1.39 17.75
CA GLY A 220 -8.44 -0.14 18.31
C GLY A 220 -9.96 -0.12 18.46
N ALA A 221 -10.64 -1.24 18.22
CA ALA A 221 -12.09 -1.33 18.27
C ALA A 221 -12.61 -1.13 19.70
N SER A 222 -13.67 -0.35 19.84
CA SER A 222 -14.36 -0.10 21.10
C SER A 222 -15.78 0.38 20.83
N PRO A 223 -16.73 0.17 21.76
CA PRO A 223 -18.10 0.65 21.57
C PRO A 223 -18.13 2.15 21.25
N LEU A 224 -18.91 2.51 20.24
CA LEU A 224 -19.04 3.90 19.81
C LEU A 224 -19.72 4.74 20.90
N ASN A 225 -19.14 5.90 21.19
CA ASN A 225 -19.71 6.91 22.07
C ASN A 225 -19.29 8.31 21.61
N LYS A 226 -19.81 9.35 22.27
CA LYS A 226 -19.51 10.75 21.91
C LYS A 226 -18.01 11.09 21.98
N GLY A 227 -17.28 10.49 22.91
CA GLY A 227 -15.85 10.77 23.13
C GLY A 227 -14.93 10.18 22.05
N ASN A 228 -15.31 9.08 21.42
CA ASN A 228 -14.51 8.41 20.39
C ASN A 228 -15.09 8.51 18.97
N ALA A 229 -16.24 9.18 18.78
CA ALA A 229 -16.91 9.27 17.48
C ALA A 229 -16.01 9.86 16.38
N ASN A 230 -15.31 10.96 16.65
CA ASN A 230 -14.43 11.57 15.64
C ASN A 230 -13.29 10.64 15.22
N PHE A 231 -12.68 9.94 16.18
CA PHE A 231 -11.62 8.97 15.93
C PHE A 231 -12.11 7.84 15.01
N PHE A 232 -13.28 7.27 15.33
CA PHE A 232 -13.85 6.22 14.51
C PHE A 232 -14.33 6.68 13.14
N ARG A 233 -14.84 7.92 13.01
CA ARG A 233 -15.17 8.47 11.69
C ARG A 233 -13.94 8.58 10.80
N ASN A 234 -12.82 9.08 11.35
CA ASN A 234 -11.57 9.17 10.59
C ASN A 234 -11.07 7.78 10.18
N LYS A 235 -11.12 6.81 11.10
CA LYS A 235 -10.72 5.43 10.77
C LYS A 235 -11.65 4.79 9.73
N ALA A 236 -12.96 5.01 9.83
CA ALA A 236 -13.94 4.52 8.87
C ALA A 236 -13.69 5.10 7.47
N ARG A 237 -13.41 6.41 7.36
CA ARG A 237 -13.06 7.06 6.09
C ARG A 237 -11.86 6.38 5.44
N SER A 238 -10.79 6.11 6.18
CA SER A 238 -9.62 5.38 5.66
C SER A 238 -9.98 3.99 5.11
N ILE A 239 -10.80 3.21 5.82
CA ILE A 239 -11.19 1.86 5.36
C ILE A 239 -12.08 1.93 4.11
N ILE A 240 -12.98 2.91 4.06
CA ILE A 240 -13.85 3.14 2.90
C ILE A 240 -13.00 3.51 1.68
N GLN A 241 -11.97 4.34 1.83
CA GLN A 241 -11.01 4.63 0.74
C GLN A 241 -10.28 3.35 0.29
N GLU A 242 -9.80 2.53 1.22
CA GLU A 242 -9.12 1.25 0.93
C GLU A 242 -10.00 0.31 0.09
N MET A 243 -11.25 0.13 0.51
CA MET A 243 -12.20 -0.72 -0.20
C MET A 243 -12.61 -0.12 -1.54
N HIS A 244 -12.91 1.18 -1.58
CA HIS A 244 -13.31 1.87 -2.80
C HIS A 244 -12.19 1.87 -3.85
N LEU A 245 -10.92 2.07 -3.46
CA LEU A 245 -9.78 1.93 -4.36
C LEU A 245 -9.76 0.55 -5.02
N SER A 246 -9.96 -0.50 -4.22
CA SER A 246 -10.00 -1.87 -4.73
C SER A 246 -11.19 -2.12 -5.65
N MET A 247 -12.38 -1.61 -5.31
CA MET A 247 -13.55 -1.74 -6.17
C MET A 247 -13.36 -1.00 -7.51
N ARG A 248 -12.77 0.20 -7.50
CA ARG A 248 -12.41 0.93 -8.73
C ARG A 248 -11.40 0.19 -9.59
N LEU A 249 -10.41 -0.45 -8.96
CA LEU A 249 -9.44 -1.28 -9.66
C LEU A 249 -10.14 -2.44 -10.39
N GLU A 250 -11.06 -3.13 -9.73
CA GLU A 250 -11.82 -4.22 -10.37
C GLU A 250 -12.74 -3.72 -11.48
N ASP A 251 -13.49 -2.64 -11.24
CA ASP A 251 -14.39 -2.02 -12.21
C ASP A 251 -13.66 -1.55 -13.48
N ARG A 252 -12.40 -1.14 -13.34
CA ARG A 252 -11.52 -0.73 -14.44
C ARG A 252 -10.66 -1.88 -14.97
N ASP A 253 -11.09 -3.13 -14.80
CA ASP A 253 -10.40 -4.34 -15.29
C ASP A 253 -8.93 -4.49 -14.86
N VAL A 254 -8.55 -3.92 -13.70
CA VAL A 254 -7.19 -4.06 -13.14
C VAL A 254 -7.08 -5.39 -12.41
N ALA A 255 -6.06 -6.17 -12.74
CA ALA A 255 -5.82 -7.44 -12.07
C ALA A 255 -5.34 -7.21 -10.63
N ILE A 256 -6.15 -7.62 -9.65
CA ILE A 256 -5.77 -7.63 -8.23
C ILE A 256 -5.04 -8.94 -7.89
N VAL A 257 -3.76 -8.82 -7.55
CA VAL A 257 -2.84 -9.92 -7.28
C VAL A 257 -2.48 -9.98 -5.80
N HIS A 258 -2.82 -11.10 -5.15
CA HIS A 258 -2.36 -11.40 -3.80
C HIS A 258 -0.93 -11.93 -3.84
N TYR A 259 0.02 -11.27 -3.16
CA TYR A 259 1.36 -11.84 -3.05
C TYR A 259 1.39 -13.03 -2.08
N ARG A 260 1.92 -14.17 -2.54
CA ARG A 260 1.95 -15.40 -1.73
C ARG A 260 3.36 -15.69 -1.24
N ILE A 261 3.48 -15.84 0.07
CA ILE A 261 4.68 -16.36 0.71
C ILE A 261 4.63 -17.89 0.67
N THR A 262 5.66 -18.50 0.09
CA THR A 262 5.74 -19.96 -0.04
C THR A 262 5.88 -20.63 1.33
N PHE A 263 5.58 -21.93 1.41
CA PHE A 263 5.78 -22.71 2.63
C PHE A 263 7.21 -22.57 3.19
N LEU A 264 8.21 -22.69 2.31
CA LEU A 264 9.61 -22.54 2.70
C LEU A 264 9.90 -21.14 3.26
N GLN A 265 9.39 -20.09 2.62
CA GLN A 265 9.56 -18.73 3.13
C GLN A 265 8.87 -18.55 4.50
N ARG A 266 7.68 -19.13 4.70
CA ARG A 266 7.01 -19.12 6.01
C ARG A 266 7.84 -19.84 7.08
N LEU A 267 8.46 -20.97 6.72
CA LEU A 267 9.34 -21.71 7.63
C LEU A 267 10.57 -20.88 8.00
N ILE A 268 11.23 -20.24 7.03
CA ILE A 268 12.38 -19.34 7.28
C ILE A 268 11.98 -18.18 8.21
N ILE A 269 10.82 -17.57 7.97
CA ILE A 269 10.28 -16.50 8.83
C ILE A 269 10.06 -17.03 10.26
N ARG A 270 9.41 -18.20 10.40
CA ARG A 270 9.11 -18.81 11.71
C ARG A 270 10.38 -19.17 12.49
N LEU A 271 11.41 -19.64 11.80
CA LEU A 271 12.70 -20.00 12.39
C LEU A 271 13.66 -18.81 12.56
N LYS A 272 13.28 -17.60 12.14
CA LYS A 272 14.11 -16.38 12.15
C LYS A 272 15.48 -16.57 11.47
N LEU A 273 15.56 -17.47 10.48
CA LEU A 273 16.83 -17.76 9.82
C LEU A 273 17.26 -16.58 8.92
N PRO A 274 18.55 -16.20 8.92
CA PRO A 274 19.05 -15.13 8.08
C PRO A 274 18.89 -15.46 6.59
N PHE A 275 18.52 -14.45 5.79
CA PHE A 275 18.20 -14.56 4.35
C PHE A 275 19.37 -15.06 3.48
N TYR A 276 20.59 -15.11 4.02
CA TYR A 276 21.83 -15.41 3.27
C TYR A 276 21.93 -16.83 2.70
N PHE A 277 21.01 -17.75 3.03
CA PHE A 277 21.12 -19.14 2.58
C PHE A 277 20.64 -19.43 1.15
N PHE A 278 20.00 -18.49 0.43
CA PHE A 278 19.35 -18.82 -0.85
C PHE A 278 19.70 -17.90 -2.04
N VAL A 279 20.69 -17.01 -1.90
CA VAL A 279 21.24 -16.26 -3.05
C VAL A 279 22.53 -16.91 -3.55
N THR A 280 22.49 -18.21 -3.87
CA THR A 280 23.54 -18.86 -4.67
C THR A 280 22.87 -19.81 -5.66
N SER A 281 23.07 -19.55 -6.96
CA SER A 281 22.95 -20.48 -8.12
C SER A 281 22.27 -19.94 -9.38
N ARG A 282 22.13 -18.61 -9.59
CA ARG A 282 21.91 -18.08 -10.95
C ARG A 282 22.75 -16.84 -11.21
N GLY A 283 23.90 -17.04 -11.87
CA GLY A 283 24.70 -15.93 -12.39
C GLY A 283 26.22 -16.09 -12.31
N ARG A 284 26.78 -17.28 -12.59
CA ARG A 284 28.18 -17.39 -13.06
C ARG A 284 28.21 -18.22 -14.33
N ASN A 285 27.86 -17.59 -15.45
CA ASN A 285 28.43 -18.02 -16.73
C ASN A 285 29.86 -17.52 -16.75
N ILE A 286 30.77 -18.37 -16.29
CA ILE A 286 32.20 -18.24 -16.55
C ILE A 286 32.36 -18.61 -18.03
N GLY A 287 32.40 -17.60 -18.89
CA GLY A 287 32.93 -17.74 -20.24
C GLY A 287 34.44 -17.91 -20.13
N ARG A 288 34.90 -19.16 -20.07
CA ARG A 288 36.26 -19.54 -20.49
C ARG A 288 36.14 -20.23 -21.84
N ARG A 289 36.42 -19.49 -22.90
CA ARG A 289 37.36 -19.82 -23.98
C ARG A 289 37.53 -18.59 -24.85
#